data_AF-A0A3M1FPP3-F1
#
_entry.id   AF-A0A3M1FPP3-F1
#
_cell.length_a   1.000
_cell.length_b   1.000
_cell.length_c   1.000
_cell.angle_alpha   90.00
_cell.angle_beta   90.00
_cell.angle_gamma   90.00
#
_symmetry.space_group_name_H-M   'P 1'
#
loop_
_entity.id
_entity.type
_entity.pdbx_description
1 polymer ?
#
loop_
_entity_poly.entity_id
_entity_poly.type
_entity_poly.pdbx_seq_one_letter_code
_entity_poly.pdbx_strand_id
1 'polypeptide(L)'
;MEAPFGGQFDLAAGEVAQQDIVSPRRITYESAVLTQKEQERAALAVPDYYDPPQSRIRRIQVNKAREILEAIEAIRDDLLTERSARIQRLRTLGEIRLTPDEAELILALDAAEWQKVKQEVPLVLDQIMREEIRQTSLSLARRRASALISPDLSPEASTVASLLVQAFVQPNSFFNAERTQQLRDEAREAVPVQTVTLEQGEIILRAGDIVTPEDVEALAHLGLSRMEWNWWTVLRASLIALGLLLLVGGGVHRLRPQAIYSRQETAFLVLITLIGAVVAKLMIAPHNWLPYLFPLAAFAMLVVLLLDLKVGMVVLLAFSLLIAQLSRGNVQLIFYSTVGAFLSMLILGKAERLTAFLWAGLVLI
;
A
#
# COMPACT_ATOMS: atom_id res chain seq x y z
N MET A 1 34.07 10.27 -9.08
CA MET A 1 33.58 11.54 -9.66
C MET A 1 32.30 11.87 -8.91
N GLU A 2 32.35 12.83 -7.99
CA GLU A 2 31.17 13.31 -7.26
C GLU A 2 30.20 13.95 -8.25
N ALA A 3 28.94 13.51 -8.23
CA ALA A 3 27.89 14.16 -9.01
C ALA A 3 27.59 15.55 -8.40
N PRO A 4 27.28 16.56 -9.23
CA PRO A 4 26.91 17.87 -8.74
C PRO A 4 25.65 17.76 -7.88
N PHE A 5 25.72 18.32 -6.67
CA PHE A 5 24.58 18.47 -5.77
C PHE A 5 23.36 19.01 -6.53
N GLY A 6 22.31 18.19 -6.69
CA GLY A 6 21.00 18.65 -7.19
C GLY A 6 20.43 17.96 -8.45
N GLY A 7 20.98 16.83 -8.91
CA GLY A 7 20.37 16.05 -10.00
C GLY A 7 19.13 15.28 -9.54
N GLN A 8 17.99 15.47 -10.20
CA GLN A 8 16.82 14.60 -10.02
C GLN A 8 17.00 13.31 -10.84
N PHE A 9 16.87 12.16 -10.18
CA PHE A 9 17.00 10.83 -10.77
C PHE A 9 15.62 10.27 -11.15
N ASP A 10 15.54 9.65 -12.32
CA ASP A 10 14.39 8.89 -12.80
C ASP A 10 14.71 7.42 -12.57
N LEU A 11 14.29 6.89 -11.43
CA LEU A 11 14.56 5.51 -11.01
C LEU A 11 13.27 4.89 -10.51
N ALA A 12 12.83 3.83 -11.19
CA ALA A 12 11.72 3.00 -10.75
C ALA A 12 12.22 1.79 -9.95
N ALA A 13 11.40 1.29 -9.02
CA ALA A 13 11.71 0.05 -8.32
C ALA A 13 11.90 -1.11 -9.32
N GLY A 14 12.99 -1.85 -9.17
CA GLY A 14 13.41 -2.94 -10.07
C GLY A 14 14.41 -2.54 -11.16
N GLU A 15 14.71 -1.25 -11.32
CA GLU A 15 15.78 -0.80 -12.22
C GLU A 15 17.16 -0.91 -11.57
N VAL A 16 18.22 -0.92 -12.38
CA VAL A 16 19.61 -0.95 -11.87
C VAL A 16 20.13 0.48 -11.77
N ALA A 17 20.63 0.85 -10.59
CA ALA A 17 21.27 2.15 -10.39
C ALA A 17 22.54 2.26 -11.24
N GLN A 18 22.63 3.28 -12.08
CA GLN A 18 23.79 3.48 -12.96
C GLN A 18 24.96 4.20 -12.27
N GLN A 19 24.69 4.81 -11.12
CA GLN A 19 25.66 5.59 -10.36
C GLN A 19 25.32 5.55 -8.87
N ASP A 20 26.31 5.87 -8.04
CA ASP A 20 26.10 6.04 -6.61
C ASP A 20 25.22 7.27 -6.35
N ILE A 21 24.22 7.12 -5.50
CA ILE A 21 23.37 8.21 -5.03
C ILE A 21 23.56 8.33 -3.52
N VAL A 22 23.97 9.53 -3.10
CA VAL A 22 24.26 9.86 -1.70
C VAL A 22 23.25 10.85 -1.15
N SER A 23 22.98 10.75 0.15
CA SER A 23 22.11 11.67 0.86
C SER A 23 22.75 13.06 0.98
N PRO A 24 22.13 14.12 0.43
CA PRO A 24 22.70 15.47 0.48
C PRO A 24 22.58 16.12 1.87
N ARG A 25 21.70 15.61 2.74
CA ARG A 25 21.43 16.16 4.07
C ARG A 25 20.87 15.09 4.99
N ARG A 26 21.07 15.25 6.28
CA ARG A 26 20.42 14.40 7.29
C ARG A 26 18.91 14.58 7.25
N ILE A 27 18.16 13.49 7.19
CA ILE A 27 16.70 13.48 7.36
C ILE A 27 16.26 12.32 8.23
N THR A 28 15.17 12.52 8.97
CA THR A 28 14.42 11.44 9.61
C THR A 28 13.00 11.53 9.09
N TYR A 29 12.45 10.40 8.64
CA TYR A 29 11.10 10.32 8.11
C TYR A 29 10.42 9.02 8.51
N GLU A 30 9.09 9.04 8.51
CA GLU A 30 8.26 7.84 8.70
C GLU A 30 8.19 7.08 7.38
N SER A 31 8.66 5.84 7.37
CA SER A 31 8.68 4.99 6.19
C SER A 31 7.38 4.21 6.10
N ALA A 32 6.56 4.53 5.10
CA ALA A 32 5.33 3.79 4.81
C ALA A 32 5.67 2.39 4.28
N VAL A 33 6.71 2.26 3.46
CA VAL A 33 7.15 0.97 2.90
C VAL A 33 7.59 0.01 3.99
N LEU A 34 8.49 0.43 4.90
CA LEU A 34 8.93 -0.44 6.00
C LEU A 34 7.81 -0.73 6.99
N THR A 35 6.95 0.25 7.27
CA THR A 35 5.79 0.03 8.14
C THR A 35 4.86 -1.02 7.55
N GLN A 36 4.52 -0.93 6.25
CA GLN A 36 3.68 -1.92 5.59
C GLN A 36 4.34 -3.31 5.58
N LYS A 37 5.64 -3.39 5.30
CA LYS A 37 6.39 -4.65 5.31
C LYS A 37 6.36 -5.33 6.69
N GLU A 38 6.51 -4.56 7.76
CA GLU A 38 6.44 -5.08 9.12
C GLU A 38 5.00 -5.45 9.52
N GLN A 39 3.99 -4.68 9.07
CA GLN A 39 2.58 -5.05 9.20
C GLN A 39 2.28 -6.39 8.53
N GLU A 40 2.73 -6.60 7.29
CA GLU A 40 2.56 -7.86 6.58
C GLU A 40 3.26 -9.01 7.30
N ARG A 41 4.48 -8.78 7.82
CA ARG A 41 5.20 -9.76 8.62
C ARG A 41 4.44 -10.12 9.90
N ALA A 42 3.93 -9.13 10.62
CA ALA A 42 3.14 -9.33 11.82
C ALA A 42 1.86 -10.14 11.52
N ALA A 43 1.15 -9.81 10.44
CA ALA A 43 -0.02 -10.56 10.00
C ALA A 43 0.30 -12.01 9.62
N LEU A 44 1.42 -12.27 8.92
CA LEU A 44 1.84 -13.62 8.56
C LEU A 44 2.29 -14.45 9.76
N ALA A 45 2.77 -13.80 10.83
CA ALA A 45 3.13 -14.46 12.08
C ALA A 45 1.90 -14.92 12.90
N VAL A 46 0.70 -14.38 12.63
CA VAL A 46 -0.53 -14.79 13.31
C VAL A 46 -0.93 -16.20 12.84
N PRO A 47 -0.95 -17.20 13.75
CA PRO A 47 -1.37 -18.54 13.41
C PRO A 47 -2.87 -18.59 13.08
N ASP A 48 -3.25 -19.57 12.26
CA ASP A 48 -4.66 -19.81 11.93
C ASP A 48 -5.47 -20.11 13.20
N TYR A 49 -6.60 -19.41 13.34
CA TYR A 49 -7.51 -19.57 14.47
C TYR A 49 -8.54 -20.67 14.16
N TYR A 50 -8.76 -21.54 15.14
CA TYR A 50 -9.74 -22.61 15.07
C TYR A 50 -10.80 -22.39 16.16
N ASP A 51 -12.06 -22.65 15.81
CA ASP A 51 -13.15 -22.55 16.77
C ASP A 51 -12.98 -23.57 17.90
N PRO A 52 -13.39 -23.21 19.13
CA PRO A 52 -13.43 -24.17 20.23
C PRO A 52 -14.26 -25.42 19.89
N PRO A 53 -14.01 -26.55 20.58
CA PRO A 53 -14.74 -27.81 20.34
C PRO A 53 -16.25 -27.62 20.34
N GLN A 54 -16.88 -27.87 19.19
CA GLN A 54 -18.32 -27.68 19.03
C GLN A 54 -19.10 -28.75 19.79
N SER A 55 -19.71 -28.36 20.92
CA SER A 55 -20.48 -29.27 21.78
C SER A 55 -21.64 -29.96 21.07
N ARG A 56 -22.22 -29.34 20.02
CA ARG A 56 -23.27 -29.92 19.19
C ARG A 56 -22.81 -31.19 18.47
N ILE A 57 -21.60 -31.20 17.91
CA ILE A 57 -21.07 -32.35 17.17
C ILE A 57 -20.84 -33.51 18.13
N ARG A 58 -20.26 -33.25 19.30
CA ARG A 58 -20.13 -34.26 20.36
C ARG A 58 -21.48 -34.90 20.71
N ARG A 59 -22.51 -34.10 20.99
CA ARG A 59 -23.85 -34.62 21.32
C ARG A 59 -24.43 -35.48 20.20
N ILE A 60 -24.28 -35.06 18.94
CA ILE A 60 -24.73 -35.83 17.78
C ILE A 60 -24.01 -37.18 17.70
N GLN A 61 -22.68 -37.20 17.82
CA GLN A 61 -21.91 -38.45 17.72
C GLN A 61 -22.20 -39.41 18.88
N VAL A 62 -22.35 -38.90 20.10
CA VAL A 62 -22.74 -39.72 21.27
C VAL A 62 -24.12 -40.33 21.10
N ASN A 63 -25.09 -39.58 20.56
CA ASN A 63 -26.42 -40.12 20.29
C ASN A 63 -26.40 -41.15 19.15
N LYS A 64 -25.70 -40.87 18.06
CA LYS A 64 -25.49 -41.83 16.97
C LYS A 64 -24.85 -43.13 17.46
N ALA A 65 -23.84 -43.03 18.33
CA ALA A 65 -23.20 -44.20 18.92
C ALA A 65 -24.20 -45.04 19.72
N ARG A 66 -25.04 -44.40 20.55
CA ARG A 66 -26.11 -45.10 21.30
C ARG A 66 -27.09 -45.79 20.37
N GLU A 67 -27.61 -45.11 19.36
CA GLU A 67 -28.55 -45.69 18.38
C GLU A 67 -27.97 -46.92 17.66
N ILE A 68 -26.71 -46.86 17.25
CA ILE A 68 -26.04 -47.98 16.60
C ILE A 68 -25.77 -49.13 17.58
N LEU A 69 -25.39 -48.84 18.84
CA LEU A 69 -25.21 -49.87 19.86
C LEU A 69 -26.52 -50.62 20.14
N GLU A 70 -27.67 -49.93 20.22
CA GLU A 70 -28.99 -50.56 20.33
C GLU A 70 -29.30 -51.45 19.12
N ALA A 71 -28.98 -50.99 17.90
CA ALA A 71 -29.18 -51.78 16.70
C ALA A 71 -28.28 -53.02 16.64
N ILE A 72 -27.03 -52.92 17.09
CA ILE A 72 -26.12 -54.07 17.23
C ILE A 72 -26.68 -55.07 18.23
N GLU A 73 -27.18 -54.61 19.38
CA GLU A 73 -27.81 -55.48 20.38
C GLU A 73 -29.02 -56.23 19.82
N ALA A 74 -29.91 -55.53 19.11
CA ALA A 74 -31.05 -56.17 18.45
C ALA A 74 -30.63 -57.27 17.44
N ILE A 75 -29.51 -57.08 16.74
CA ILE A 75 -28.96 -58.12 15.84
C ILE A 75 -28.33 -59.26 16.63
N ARG A 76 -27.64 -58.97 17.75
CA ARG A 76 -27.03 -59.98 18.61
C ARG A 76 -28.08 -60.90 19.24
N ASP A 77 -29.19 -60.33 19.69
CA ASP A 77 -30.26 -61.04 20.41
C ASP A 77 -31.22 -61.80 19.46
N ASP A 78 -31.13 -61.56 18.15
CA ASP A 78 -31.86 -62.30 17.12
C ASP A 78 -31.25 -63.70 16.89
N LEU A 79 -31.45 -64.59 17.86
CA LEU A 79 -30.95 -65.98 17.82
C LEU A 79 -31.64 -66.85 16.77
N LEU A 80 -32.74 -66.38 16.18
CA LEU A 80 -33.47 -67.08 15.12
C LEU A 80 -32.80 -66.93 13.74
N THR A 81 -32.04 -65.85 13.54
CA THR A 81 -31.31 -65.60 12.31
C THR A 81 -29.96 -66.31 12.29
N GLU A 82 -29.62 -66.93 11.15
CA GLU A 82 -28.32 -67.58 10.95
C GLU A 82 -27.15 -66.61 11.25
N ARG A 83 -26.08 -67.14 11.86
CA ARG A 83 -24.91 -66.33 12.27
C ARG A 83 -24.28 -65.60 11.09
N SER A 84 -24.16 -66.25 9.93
CA SER A 84 -23.68 -65.67 8.66
C SER A 84 -24.50 -64.45 8.23
N ALA A 85 -25.82 -64.52 8.34
CA ALA A 85 -26.73 -63.42 8.01
C ALA A 85 -26.63 -62.27 9.02
N ARG A 86 -26.44 -62.57 10.32
CA ARG A 86 -26.21 -61.54 11.35
C ARG A 86 -24.90 -60.78 11.12
N ILE A 87 -23.82 -61.47 10.77
CA ILE A 87 -22.55 -60.84 10.38
C ILE A 87 -22.76 -59.90 9.21
N GLN A 88 -23.48 -60.33 8.17
CA GLN A 88 -23.73 -59.48 7.02
C GLN A 88 -24.56 -58.25 7.39
N ARG A 89 -25.56 -58.39 8.27
CA ARG A 89 -26.36 -57.25 8.77
C ARG A 89 -25.50 -56.25 9.54
N LEU A 90 -24.61 -56.71 10.42
CA LEU A 90 -23.67 -55.85 11.17
C LEU A 90 -22.75 -55.07 10.21
N ARG A 91 -22.23 -55.72 9.17
CA ARG A 91 -21.34 -55.09 8.19
C ARG A 91 -22.02 -53.99 7.36
N THR A 92 -23.34 -54.08 7.20
CA THR A 92 -24.15 -53.07 6.50
C THR A 92 -24.79 -52.06 7.45
N LEU A 93 -24.46 -52.09 8.74
CA LEU A 93 -25.12 -51.29 9.76
C LEU A 93 -24.58 -49.86 9.81
N GLY A 94 -25.34 -48.93 9.23
CA GLY A 94 -25.06 -47.50 9.31
C GLY A 94 -23.74 -47.10 8.66
N GLU A 95 -23.04 -46.14 9.28
CA GLU A 95 -21.77 -45.60 8.78
C GLU A 95 -20.53 -46.39 9.27
N ILE A 96 -20.70 -47.41 10.13
CA ILE A 96 -19.58 -48.23 10.62
C ILE A 96 -19.20 -49.28 9.58
N ARG A 97 -17.93 -49.29 9.19
CA ARG A 97 -17.38 -50.30 8.28
C ARG A 97 -16.72 -51.41 9.11
N LEU A 98 -17.46 -52.49 9.35
CA LEU A 98 -16.95 -53.66 10.06
C LEU A 98 -16.36 -54.70 9.09
N THR A 99 -15.23 -55.28 9.47
CA THR A 99 -14.70 -56.50 8.84
C THR A 99 -15.48 -57.74 9.30
N PRO A 100 -15.41 -58.86 8.58
CA PRO A 100 -16.02 -60.12 9.03
C PRO A 100 -15.54 -60.54 10.42
N ASP A 101 -14.24 -60.40 10.69
CA ASP A 101 -13.63 -60.79 11.96
C ASP A 101 -14.09 -59.89 13.12
N GLU A 102 -14.24 -58.58 12.88
CA GLU A 102 -14.78 -57.64 13.87
C GLU A 102 -16.26 -57.91 14.18
N ALA A 103 -17.06 -58.23 13.16
CA ALA A 103 -18.45 -58.61 13.35
C ALA A 103 -18.59 -59.93 14.12
N GLU A 104 -17.71 -60.90 13.86
CA GLU A 104 -17.64 -62.15 14.63
C GLU A 104 -17.24 -61.90 16.08
N LEU A 105 -16.25 -61.03 16.32
CA LEU A 105 -15.82 -60.64 17.66
C LEU A 105 -16.97 -59.99 18.46
N ILE A 106 -17.74 -59.11 17.82
CA ILE A 106 -18.95 -58.51 18.41
C ILE A 106 -19.96 -59.60 18.79
N LEU A 107 -20.25 -60.55 17.89
CA LEU A 107 -21.21 -61.64 18.17
C LEU A 107 -20.70 -62.65 19.20
N ALA A 108 -19.38 -62.75 19.40
CA ALA A 108 -18.76 -63.72 20.31
C ALA A 108 -18.74 -63.28 21.78
N LEU A 109 -18.81 -61.97 22.06
CA LEU A 109 -18.91 -61.45 23.43
C LEU A 109 -20.14 -62.01 24.14
N ASP A 110 -20.06 -62.23 25.45
CA ASP A 110 -21.27 -62.56 26.21
C ASP A 110 -22.16 -61.31 26.45
N ALA A 111 -23.35 -61.53 27.01
CA ALA A 111 -24.29 -60.44 27.28
C ALA A 111 -23.75 -59.44 28.32
N ALA A 112 -23.02 -59.90 29.34
CA ALA A 112 -22.51 -59.04 30.40
C ALA A 112 -21.35 -58.15 29.89
N GLU A 113 -20.45 -58.72 29.09
CA GLU A 113 -19.37 -58.01 28.41
C GLU A 113 -19.92 -56.99 27.41
N TRP A 114 -20.96 -57.35 26.67
CA TRP A 114 -21.61 -56.40 25.76
C TRP A 114 -22.24 -55.22 26.49
N GLN A 115 -22.91 -55.43 27.62
CA GLN A 115 -23.46 -54.33 28.40
C GLN A 115 -22.36 -53.38 28.89
N LYS A 116 -21.19 -53.91 29.27
CA LYS A 116 -20.03 -53.07 29.60
C LYS A 116 -19.59 -52.23 28.40
N VAL A 117 -19.45 -52.82 27.21
CA VAL A 117 -19.11 -52.10 25.97
C VAL A 117 -20.15 -51.01 25.66
N LYS A 118 -21.44 -51.33 25.75
CA LYS A 118 -22.56 -50.41 25.47
C LYS A 118 -22.55 -49.19 26.41
N GLN A 119 -22.13 -49.36 27.66
CA GLN A 119 -21.97 -48.27 28.63
C GLN A 119 -20.69 -47.47 28.42
N GLU A 120 -19.59 -48.16 28.10
CA GLU A 120 -18.25 -47.57 27.97
C GLU A 120 -18.11 -46.68 26.73
N VAL A 121 -18.59 -47.14 25.57
CA VAL A 121 -18.38 -46.44 24.29
C VAL A 121 -18.90 -45.00 24.30
N PRO A 122 -20.14 -44.70 24.76
CA PRO A 122 -20.62 -43.31 24.85
C PRO A 122 -19.85 -42.45 25.85
N LEU A 123 -19.33 -43.03 26.94
CA LEU A 123 -18.57 -42.31 27.96
C LEU A 123 -17.21 -41.87 27.42
N VAL A 124 -16.47 -42.80 26.83
CA VAL A 124 -15.17 -42.52 26.22
C VAL A 124 -15.33 -41.53 25.05
N LEU A 125 -16.38 -41.69 24.24
CA LEU A 125 -16.67 -40.79 23.13
C LEU A 125 -17.00 -39.36 23.62
N ASP A 126 -17.81 -39.20 24.67
CA ASP A 126 -18.06 -37.88 25.26
C ASP A 126 -16.77 -37.27 25.82
N GLN A 127 -15.91 -38.06 26.46
CA GLN A 127 -14.64 -37.59 27.01
C GLN A 127 -13.70 -37.10 25.91
N ILE A 128 -13.39 -37.93 24.90
CA ILE A 128 -12.43 -37.55 23.85
C ILE A 128 -12.94 -36.37 23.02
N MET A 129 -14.24 -36.29 22.74
CA MET A 129 -14.82 -35.21 21.94
C MET A 129 -15.05 -33.90 22.72
N ARG A 130 -14.64 -33.82 23.99
CA ARG A 130 -14.45 -32.55 24.70
C ARG A 130 -13.13 -31.88 24.33
N GLU A 131 -12.15 -32.67 23.91
CA GLU A 131 -10.90 -32.14 23.38
C GLU A 131 -11.09 -31.55 21.99
N GLU A 132 -10.10 -30.76 21.57
CA GLU A 132 -10.04 -30.20 20.23
C GLU A 132 -9.57 -31.25 19.21
N ILE A 133 -10.47 -31.61 18.31
CA ILE A 133 -10.22 -32.59 17.24
C ILE A 133 -10.35 -31.86 15.91
N ARG A 134 -9.20 -31.63 15.28
CA ARG A 134 -9.10 -31.10 13.92
C ARG A 134 -9.04 -32.25 12.92
N GLN A 135 -9.30 -31.97 11.65
CA GLN A 135 -9.12 -32.95 10.59
C GLN A 135 -7.70 -33.53 10.56
N THR A 136 -6.68 -32.69 10.82
CA THR A 136 -5.26 -33.09 10.84
C THR A 136 -4.89 -33.96 12.04
N SER A 137 -5.57 -33.79 13.18
CA SER A 137 -5.33 -34.54 14.42
C SER A 137 -6.30 -35.71 14.65
N LEU A 138 -7.23 -35.96 13.72
CA LEU A 138 -8.27 -36.99 13.85
C LEU A 138 -7.71 -38.39 14.10
N SER A 139 -6.63 -38.77 13.40
CA SER A 139 -6.00 -40.08 13.59
C SER A 139 -5.37 -40.24 14.97
N LEU A 140 -4.81 -39.16 15.52
CA LEU A 140 -4.28 -39.13 16.87
C LEU A 140 -5.40 -39.20 17.91
N ALA A 141 -6.49 -38.45 17.71
CA ALA A 141 -7.66 -38.48 18.57
C ALA A 141 -8.28 -39.89 18.65
N ARG A 142 -8.39 -40.60 17.52
CA ARG A 142 -8.84 -42.00 17.47
C ARG A 142 -7.95 -42.93 18.29
N ARG A 143 -6.62 -42.82 18.16
CA ARG A 143 -5.68 -43.62 18.96
C ARG A 143 -5.78 -43.31 20.46
N ARG A 144 -5.92 -42.02 20.81
CA ARG A 144 -6.11 -41.61 22.22
C ARG A 144 -7.40 -42.14 22.80
N ALA A 145 -8.48 -42.14 22.01
CA ALA A 145 -9.76 -42.66 22.44
C ALA A 145 -9.66 -44.14 22.86
N SER A 146 -8.87 -44.95 22.16
CA SER A 146 -8.60 -46.34 22.56
C SER A 146 -7.86 -46.47 23.89
N ALA A 147 -6.96 -45.52 24.20
CA ALA A 147 -6.22 -45.51 25.46
C ALA A 147 -7.09 -45.06 26.66
N LEU A 148 -8.27 -44.49 26.42
CA LEU A 148 -9.21 -44.08 27.44
C LEU A 148 -10.20 -45.19 27.85
N ILE A 149 -10.18 -46.33 27.16
CA ILE A 149 -11.05 -47.46 27.46
C ILE A 149 -10.66 -48.07 28.80
N SER A 150 -11.67 -48.35 29.63
CA SER A 150 -11.46 -48.90 30.96
C SER A 150 -10.69 -50.23 30.91
N PRO A 151 -9.68 -50.40 31.79
CA PRO A 151 -8.95 -51.66 31.93
C PRO A 151 -9.80 -52.80 32.53
N ASP A 152 -11.02 -52.50 33.03
CA ASP A 152 -11.93 -53.50 33.60
C ASP A 152 -12.69 -54.32 32.53
N LEU A 153 -12.56 -53.96 31.25
CA LEU A 153 -13.07 -54.75 30.13
C LEU A 153 -12.13 -55.93 29.81
N SER A 154 -12.68 -57.04 29.35
CA SER A 154 -11.88 -58.13 28.79
C SER A 154 -11.13 -57.68 27.53
N PRO A 155 -10.04 -58.36 27.12
CA PRO A 155 -9.28 -57.99 25.91
C PRO A 155 -10.15 -57.90 24.65
N GLU A 156 -11.10 -58.82 24.51
CA GLU A 156 -12.06 -58.88 23.41
C GLU A 156 -13.04 -57.70 23.48
N ALA A 157 -13.60 -57.42 24.66
CA ALA A 157 -14.54 -56.31 24.86
C ALA A 157 -13.86 -54.94 24.68
N SER A 158 -12.61 -54.81 25.13
CA SER A 158 -11.77 -53.62 24.93
C SER A 158 -11.48 -53.38 23.45
N THR A 159 -11.18 -54.44 22.69
CA THR A 159 -10.99 -54.36 21.24
C THR A 159 -12.26 -53.89 20.51
N VAL A 160 -13.42 -54.44 20.88
CA VAL A 160 -14.72 -54.02 20.32
C VAL A 160 -15.05 -52.58 20.71
N ALA A 161 -14.86 -52.19 21.97
CA ALA A 161 -15.09 -50.82 22.42
C ALA A 161 -14.19 -49.82 21.66
N SER A 162 -12.92 -50.17 21.45
CA SER A 162 -11.96 -49.38 20.68
C SER A 162 -12.40 -49.18 19.24
N LEU A 163 -12.79 -50.27 18.57
CA LEU A 163 -13.29 -50.21 17.21
C LEU A 163 -14.49 -49.26 17.09
N LEU A 164 -15.47 -49.41 17.98
CA LEU A 164 -16.70 -48.63 17.96
C LEU A 164 -16.44 -47.16 18.29
N VAL A 165 -15.67 -46.85 19.34
CA VAL A 165 -15.32 -45.47 19.69
C VAL A 165 -14.62 -44.79 18.50
N GLN A 166 -13.59 -45.42 17.92
CA GLN A 166 -12.84 -44.84 16.80
C GLN A 166 -13.73 -44.50 15.59
N ALA A 167 -14.75 -45.32 15.32
CA ALA A 167 -15.69 -45.11 14.22
C ALA A 167 -16.50 -43.81 14.39
N PHE A 168 -16.83 -43.42 15.62
CA PHE A 168 -17.65 -42.24 15.92
C PHE A 168 -16.85 -40.97 16.23
N VAL A 169 -15.53 -41.07 16.45
CA VAL A 169 -14.69 -39.88 16.60
C VAL A 169 -14.68 -39.09 15.28
N GLN A 170 -15.10 -37.83 15.36
CA GLN A 170 -15.18 -36.88 14.26
C GLN A 170 -14.53 -35.54 14.63
N PRO A 171 -14.06 -34.75 13.64
CA PRO A 171 -13.60 -33.40 13.88
C PRO A 171 -14.70 -32.54 14.52
N ASN A 172 -14.32 -31.76 15.53
CA ASN A 172 -15.22 -30.87 16.26
C ASN A 172 -14.70 -29.42 16.34
N SER A 173 -13.53 -29.14 15.77
CA SER A 173 -12.91 -27.82 15.69
C SER A 173 -12.52 -27.51 14.25
N PHE A 174 -12.92 -26.34 13.77
CA PHE A 174 -12.82 -25.94 12.38
C PHE A 174 -12.13 -24.59 12.26
N PHE A 175 -11.46 -24.39 11.13
CA PHE A 175 -10.79 -23.15 10.83
C PHE A 175 -11.80 -22.01 10.72
N ASN A 176 -11.55 -20.92 11.44
CA ASN A 176 -12.36 -19.72 11.38
C ASN A 176 -11.61 -18.64 10.61
N ALA A 177 -11.94 -18.53 9.32
CA ALA A 177 -11.30 -17.57 8.42
C ALA A 177 -11.54 -16.12 8.87
N GLU A 178 -12.76 -15.81 9.34
CA GLU A 178 -13.13 -14.48 9.77
C GLU A 178 -12.33 -14.07 11.01
N ARG A 179 -12.28 -14.92 12.04
CA ARG A 179 -11.53 -14.63 13.27
C ARG A 179 -10.03 -14.57 13.01
N THR A 180 -9.50 -15.43 12.15
CA THR A 180 -8.10 -15.38 11.74
C THR A 180 -7.77 -14.06 11.05
N GLN A 181 -8.63 -13.62 10.13
CA GLN A 181 -8.42 -12.35 9.43
C GLN A 181 -8.51 -11.16 10.40
N GLN A 182 -9.48 -11.15 11.32
CA GLN A 182 -9.55 -10.13 12.37
C GLN A 182 -8.27 -10.05 13.20
N LEU A 183 -7.75 -11.20 13.66
CA LEU A 183 -6.50 -11.24 14.43
C LEU A 183 -5.30 -10.77 13.60
N ARG A 184 -5.28 -11.05 12.29
CA ARG A 184 -4.26 -10.53 11.37
C ARG A 184 -4.36 -9.02 11.22
N ASP A 185 -5.56 -8.49 11.10
CA ASP A 185 -5.80 -7.04 10.98
C ASP A 185 -5.39 -6.33 12.29
N GLU A 186 -5.79 -6.85 13.45
CA GLU A 186 -5.35 -6.39 14.78
C GLU A 186 -3.82 -6.40 14.91
N ALA A 187 -3.15 -7.44 14.40
CA ALA A 187 -1.69 -7.53 14.39
C ALA A 187 -1.03 -6.48 13.48
N ARG A 188 -1.65 -6.10 12.34
CA ARG A 188 -1.15 -5.00 11.50
C ARG A 188 -1.30 -3.66 12.22
N GLU A 189 -2.45 -3.41 12.84
CA GLU A 189 -2.71 -2.17 13.55
C GLU A 189 -1.81 -1.98 14.77
N ALA A 190 -1.38 -3.07 15.40
CA ALA A 190 -0.45 -3.04 16.52
C ALA A 190 0.99 -2.67 16.14
N VAL A 191 1.35 -2.68 14.85
CA VAL A 191 2.71 -2.34 14.40
C VAL A 191 2.94 -0.84 14.49
N PRO A 192 3.95 -0.37 15.25
CA PRO A 192 4.28 1.04 15.30
C PRO A 192 4.86 1.51 13.96
N VAL A 193 4.64 2.78 13.65
CA VAL A 193 5.22 3.43 12.47
C VAL A 193 6.75 3.33 12.53
N GLN A 194 7.34 2.85 11.44
CA GLN A 194 8.78 2.69 11.31
C GLN A 194 9.41 4.00 10.86
N THR A 195 10.46 4.44 11.56
CA THR A 195 11.20 5.66 11.21
C THR A 195 12.58 5.33 10.67
N VAL A 196 12.94 5.92 9.55
CA VAL A 196 14.28 5.81 8.95
C VAL A 196 15.01 7.13 9.15
N THR A 197 16.27 7.04 9.57
CA THR A 197 17.17 8.20 9.62
C THR A 197 18.29 7.96 8.62
N LEU A 198 18.44 8.91 7.69
CA LEU A 198 19.54 8.96 6.74
C LEU A 198 20.48 10.08 7.15
N GLU A 199 21.76 9.78 7.27
CA GLU A 199 22.78 10.77 7.60
C GLU A 199 23.29 11.47 6.33
N GLN A 200 23.88 12.65 6.49
CA GLN A 200 24.47 13.38 5.37
C GLN A 200 25.69 12.61 4.84
N GLY A 201 25.76 12.42 3.51
CA GLY A 201 26.84 11.68 2.85
C GLY A 201 26.67 10.16 2.88
N GLU A 202 25.60 9.64 3.50
CA GLU A 202 25.26 8.22 3.45
C GLU A 202 24.89 7.80 2.02
N ILE A 203 25.39 6.64 1.59
CA ILE A 203 25.07 6.08 0.27
C ILE A 203 23.71 5.41 0.36
N ILE A 204 22.75 5.89 -0.43
CA ILE A 204 21.39 5.36 -0.51
C ILE A 204 21.36 4.21 -1.53
N LEU A 205 21.92 4.44 -2.71
CA LEU A 205 22.01 3.46 -3.79
C LEU A 205 23.45 3.42 -4.29
N ARG A 206 23.99 2.22 -4.50
CA ARG A 206 25.28 2.03 -5.18
C ARG A 206 25.06 1.72 -6.65
N ALA A 207 26.02 2.11 -7.47
CA ALA A 207 26.06 1.73 -8.87
C ALA A 207 26.07 0.19 -9.00
N GLY A 208 25.13 -0.33 -9.78
CA GLY A 208 24.95 -1.77 -10.01
C GLY A 208 23.91 -2.44 -9.10
N ASP A 209 23.43 -1.78 -8.06
CA ASP A 209 22.37 -2.32 -7.19
C ASP A 209 20.99 -2.17 -7.84
N ILE A 210 20.09 -3.11 -7.53
CA ILE A 210 18.69 -3.05 -7.96
C ILE A 210 17.92 -2.13 -7.00
N VAL A 211 17.23 -1.14 -7.55
CA VAL A 211 16.44 -0.16 -6.81
C VAL A 211 15.28 -0.85 -6.10
N THR A 212 15.22 -0.74 -4.78
CA THR A 212 14.14 -1.26 -3.95
C THR A 212 13.05 -0.19 -3.72
N PRO A 213 11.81 -0.59 -3.35
CA PRO A 213 10.77 0.37 -2.98
C PRO A 213 11.18 1.30 -1.82
N GLU A 214 11.96 0.79 -0.88
CA GLU A 214 12.54 1.56 0.22
C GLU A 214 13.46 2.68 -0.30
N ASP A 215 14.28 2.39 -1.32
CA ASP A 215 15.17 3.38 -1.93
C ASP A 215 14.40 4.48 -2.66
N VAL A 216 13.33 4.12 -3.38
CA VAL A 216 12.47 5.09 -4.07
C VAL A 216 11.80 6.04 -3.06
N GLU A 217 11.32 5.51 -1.94
CA GLU A 217 10.75 6.31 -0.84
C GLU A 217 11.80 7.26 -0.24
N ALA A 218 13.02 6.77 0.01
CA ALA A 218 14.14 7.60 0.49
C ALA A 218 14.46 8.75 -0.48
N LEU A 219 14.56 8.46 -1.78
CA LEU A 219 14.81 9.47 -2.82
C LEU A 219 13.67 10.50 -2.91
N ALA A 220 12.41 10.07 -2.73
CA ALA A 220 11.26 10.96 -2.70
C ALA A 220 11.31 11.94 -1.51
N HIS A 221 11.60 11.46 -0.30
CA HIS A 221 11.74 12.33 0.89
C HIS A 221 12.93 13.28 0.82
N LEU A 222 13.98 12.92 0.09
CA LEU A 222 15.13 13.79 -0.19
C LEU A 222 14.88 14.78 -1.33
N GLY A 223 13.77 14.65 -2.07
CA GLY A 223 13.48 15.48 -3.25
C GLY A 223 14.40 15.18 -4.44
N LEU A 224 15.05 14.01 -4.43
CA LEU A 224 15.93 13.53 -5.48
C LEU A 224 15.17 12.74 -6.56
N SER A 225 13.94 12.32 -6.29
CA SER A 225 13.06 11.70 -7.29
C SER A 225 12.51 12.74 -8.27
N ARG A 226 12.56 12.46 -9.58
CA ARG A 226 11.84 13.29 -10.56
C ARG A 226 10.34 13.16 -10.33
N MET A 227 9.71 14.32 -10.17
CA MET A 227 8.26 14.48 -10.11
C MET A 227 7.66 13.93 -11.40
N GLU A 228 6.82 12.90 -11.29
CA GLU A 228 6.05 12.35 -12.40
C GLU A 228 5.43 13.49 -13.22
N TRP A 229 5.37 13.32 -14.54
CA TRP A 229 4.84 14.32 -15.47
C TRP A 229 3.35 14.56 -15.19
N ASN A 230 3.08 15.47 -14.26
CA ASN A 230 1.74 15.81 -13.89
C ASN A 230 1.16 16.73 -14.97
N TRP A 231 0.21 16.22 -15.75
CA TRP A 231 -0.49 16.98 -16.77
C TRP A 231 -1.13 18.26 -16.23
N TRP A 232 -1.49 18.29 -14.93
CA TRP A 232 -1.95 19.49 -14.25
C TRP A 232 -0.90 20.60 -14.19
N THR A 233 0.39 20.25 -14.08
CA THR A 233 1.50 21.21 -14.09
C THR A 233 1.63 21.86 -15.47
N VAL A 234 1.50 21.07 -16.54
CA VAL A 234 1.49 21.58 -17.92
C VAL A 234 0.28 22.48 -18.15
N LEU A 235 -0.91 22.03 -17.73
CA LEU A 235 -2.14 22.81 -17.88
C LEU A 235 -2.07 24.16 -17.15
N ARG A 236 -1.58 24.18 -15.90
CA ARG A 236 -1.37 25.42 -15.13
C ARG A 236 -0.41 26.36 -15.83
N ALA A 237 0.73 25.85 -16.31
CA ALA A 237 1.71 26.65 -17.04
C ALA A 237 1.13 27.24 -18.34
N SER A 238 0.38 26.44 -19.09
CA SER A 238 -0.29 26.87 -20.33
C SER A 238 -1.35 27.94 -20.08
N LEU A 239 -2.15 27.81 -19.01
CA LEU A 239 -3.15 28.80 -18.62
C LEU A 239 -2.51 30.13 -18.19
N ILE A 240 -1.41 30.10 -17.44
CA ILE A 240 -0.67 31.30 -17.05
C ILE A 240 -0.07 31.99 -18.28
N ALA A 241 0.56 31.23 -19.18
CA ALA A 241 1.12 31.77 -20.42
C ALA A 241 0.02 32.40 -21.30
N LEU A 242 -1.13 31.74 -21.44
CA LEU A 242 -2.28 32.27 -22.16
C LEU A 242 -2.82 33.55 -21.50
N GLY A 243 -2.97 33.57 -20.17
CA GLY A 243 -3.41 34.75 -19.42
C GLY A 243 -2.45 35.93 -19.59
N LEU A 244 -1.15 35.68 -19.57
CA LEU A 244 -0.11 36.68 -19.81
C LEU A 244 -0.22 37.29 -21.22
N LEU A 245 -0.38 36.44 -22.24
CA LEU A 245 -0.56 36.86 -23.63
C LEU A 245 -1.85 37.66 -23.83
N LEU A 246 -2.95 37.25 -23.20
CA LEU A 246 -4.23 37.97 -23.26
C LEU A 246 -4.14 39.33 -22.55
N LEU A 247 -3.44 39.41 -21.42
CA LEU A 247 -3.26 40.67 -20.69
C LEU A 247 -2.42 41.65 -21.51
N VAL A 248 -1.28 41.21 -22.05
CA VAL A 248 -0.42 42.04 -22.90
C VAL A 248 -1.13 42.41 -24.20
N GLY A 249 -1.69 41.43 -24.92
CA GLY A 249 -2.38 41.63 -26.19
C GLY A 249 -3.64 42.50 -26.06
N GLY A 250 -4.47 42.25 -25.05
CA GLY A 250 -5.66 43.06 -24.76
C GLY A 250 -5.32 44.48 -24.30
N GLY A 251 -4.28 44.63 -23.48
CA GLY A 251 -3.76 45.95 -23.09
C GLY A 251 -3.28 46.75 -24.30
N VAL A 252 -2.55 46.12 -25.22
CA VAL A 252 -2.10 46.74 -26.48
C VAL A 252 -3.30 47.08 -27.37
N HIS A 253 -4.29 46.19 -27.51
CA HIS A 253 -5.50 46.47 -28.30
C HIS A 253 -6.24 47.70 -27.83
N ARG A 254 -6.35 47.87 -26.51
CA ARG A 254 -7.05 49.00 -25.91
C ARG A 254 -6.26 50.30 -25.98
N LEU A 255 -4.93 50.25 -25.82
CA LEU A 255 -4.08 51.44 -25.70
C LEU A 255 -3.49 51.90 -27.04
N ARG A 256 -3.29 50.99 -27.98
CA ARG A 256 -2.80 51.24 -29.35
C ARG A 256 -3.48 50.29 -30.35
N PRO A 257 -4.75 50.52 -30.71
CA PRO A 257 -5.46 49.67 -31.68
C PRO A 257 -4.75 49.60 -33.05
N GLN A 258 -4.00 50.64 -33.43
CA GLN A 258 -3.22 50.67 -34.68
C GLN A 258 -1.98 49.77 -34.65
N ALA A 259 -1.36 49.55 -33.47
CA ALA A 259 -0.17 48.69 -33.33
C ALA A 259 -0.47 47.21 -33.64
N ILE A 260 -1.73 46.79 -33.48
CA ILE A 260 -2.17 45.42 -33.79
C ILE A 260 -2.19 45.14 -35.30
N TYR A 261 -2.29 46.16 -36.13
CA TYR A 261 -2.27 46.01 -37.58
C TYR A 261 -0.84 45.86 -38.14
N SER A 262 0.19 46.24 -37.38
CA SER A 262 1.58 45.99 -37.73
C SER A 262 1.99 44.58 -37.34
N ARG A 263 2.20 43.70 -38.34
CA ARG A 263 2.68 42.32 -38.12
C ARG A 263 4.03 42.27 -37.39
N GLN A 264 4.85 43.31 -37.53
CA GLN A 264 6.18 43.37 -36.92
C GLN A 264 6.12 43.71 -35.43
N GLU A 265 5.32 44.70 -35.04
CA GLU A 265 5.16 45.11 -33.63
C GLU A 265 4.46 44.03 -32.80
N THR A 266 3.44 43.38 -33.37
CA THR A 266 2.75 42.25 -32.75
C THR A 266 3.65 41.03 -32.60
N ALA A 267 4.41 40.67 -33.65
CA ALA A 267 5.37 39.58 -33.57
C ALA A 267 6.46 39.85 -32.52
N PHE A 268 6.97 41.09 -32.46
CA PHE A 268 7.95 41.49 -31.45
C PHE A 268 7.38 41.34 -30.03
N LEU A 269 6.17 41.83 -29.77
CA LEU A 269 5.52 41.72 -28.47
C LEU A 269 5.28 40.28 -28.04
N VAL A 270 4.82 39.42 -28.95
CA VAL A 270 4.64 37.99 -28.66
C VAL A 270 5.99 37.36 -28.35
N LEU A 271 7.01 37.64 -29.17
CA LEU A 271 8.34 37.06 -29.00
C LEU A 271 9.00 37.50 -27.69
N ILE A 272 8.99 38.79 -27.37
CA ILE A 272 9.60 39.32 -26.14
C ILE A 272 8.85 38.82 -24.89
N THR A 273 7.53 38.66 -24.97
CA THR A 273 6.72 38.09 -23.88
C THR A 273 7.02 36.61 -23.67
N LEU A 274 7.14 35.84 -24.77
CA LEU A 274 7.46 34.41 -24.71
C LEU A 274 8.88 34.18 -24.17
N ILE A 275 9.87 34.90 -24.72
CA ILE A 275 11.27 34.84 -24.28
C ILE A 275 11.36 35.25 -22.80
N GLY A 276 10.76 36.37 -22.43
CA GLY A 276 10.75 36.83 -21.05
C GLY A 276 10.13 35.80 -20.10
N ALA A 277 9.03 35.15 -20.49
CA ALA A 277 8.37 34.15 -19.66
C ALA A 277 9.23 32.88 -19.46
N VAL A 278 9.91 32.43 -20.53
CA VAL A 278 10.86 31.31 -20.45
C VAL A 278 12.04 31.67 -19.56
N VAL A 279 12.64 32.85 -19.74
CA VAL A 279 13.77 33.34 -18.91
C VAL A 279 13.33 33.47 -17.45
N ALA A 280 12.13 34.01 -17.19
CA ALA A 280 11.57 34.11 -15.84
C ALA A 280 11.43 32.72 -15.20
N LYS A 281 10.90 31.73 -15.93
CA LYS A 281 10.78 30.35 -15.42
C LYS A 281 12.15 29.75 -15.09
N LEU A 282 13.14 29.92 -15.97
CA LEU A 282 14.49 29.34 -15.79
C LEU A 282 15.27 30.00 -14.66
N MET A 283 15.12 31.31 -14.46
CA MET A 283 15.86 32.03 -13.43
C MET A 283 15.18 32.01 -12.06
N ILE A 284 13.84 32.01 -12.02
CA ILE A 284 13.08 32.18 -10.78
C ILE A 284 12.73 30.84 -10.11
N ALA A 285 12.36 29.82 -10.91
CA ALA A 285 11.87 28.55 -10.35
C ALA A 285 12.93 27.66 -9.68
N PRO A 286 14.20 27.54 -10.18
CA PRO A 286 15.12 26.53 -9.66
C PRO A 286 16.15 27.03 -8.64
N HIS A 287 16.31 28.35 -8.42
CA HIS A 287 17.49 28.89 -7.72
C HIS A 287 17.13 29.98 -6.68
N ASN A 288 17.89 30.05 -5.58
CA ASN A 288 17.62 31.00 -4.50
C ASN A 288 18.14 32.44 -4.76
N TRP A 289 19.21 32.63 -5.54
CA TRP A 289 19.85 33.93 -5.77
C TRP A 289 19.67 34.47 -7.21
N LEU A 290 19.57 33.57 -8.19
CA LEU A 290 19.34 33.86 -9.61
C LEU A 290 18.07 34.71 -9.90
N PRO A 291 16.97 34.63 -9.11
CA PRO A 291 15.77 35.44 -9.34
C PRO A 291 16.04 36.96 -9.30
N TYR A 292 16.98 37.43 -8.47
CA TYR A 292 17.34 38.85 -8.36
C TYR A 292 18.06 39.40 -9.59
N LEU A 293 18.58 38.51 -10.45
CA LEU A 293 19.25 38.88 -11.69
C LEU A 293 18.30 38.84 -12.89
N PHE A 294 17.01 38.55 -12.69
CA PHE A 294 16.03 38.52 -13.76
C PHE A 294 15.89 39.93 -14.39
N PRO A 295 16.16 40.10 -15.70
CA PRO A 295 16.30 41.41 -16.31
C PRO A 295 14.94 42.04 -16.68
N LEU A 296 14.00 42.12 -15.74
CA LEU A 296 12.67 42.71 -15.94
C LEU A 296 12.76 44.16 -16.46
N ALA A 297 13.69 44.94 -15.91
CA ALA A 297 13.91 46.31 -16.32
C ALA A 297 14.28 46.42 -17.82
N ALA A 298 15.14 45.52 -18.31
CA ALA A 298 15.53 45.51 -19.71
C ALA A 298 14.35 45.17 -20.63
N PHE A 299 13.54 44.17 -20.27
CA PHE A 299 12.33 43.82 -21.02
C PHE A 299 11.35 44.99 -21.10
N ALA A 300 11.11 45.65 -19.96
CA ALA A 300 10.20 46.79 -19.89
C ALA A 300 10.73 47.98 -20.71
N MET A 301 12.03 48.31 -20.61
CA MET A 301 12.67 49.36 -21.40
C MET A 301 12.60 49.11 -22.91
N LEU A 302 12.87 47.88 -23.36
CA LEU A 302 12.81 47.52 -24.79
C LEU A 302 11.40 47.76 -25.36
N VAL A 303 10.36 47.46 -24.59
CA VAL A 303 8.97 47.70 -24.99
C VAL A 303 8.65 49.19 -25.03
N VAL A 304 9.12 49.98 -24.06
CA VAL A 304 8.94 51.44 -24.07
C VAL A 304 9.63 52.08 -25.28
N LEU A 305 10.84 51.63 -25.61
CA LEU A 305 11.64 52.15 -26.71
C LEU A 305 11.00 51.87 -28.08
N LEU A 306 10.52 50.64 -28.29
CA LEU A 306 10.01 50.21 -29.59
C LEU A 306 8.55 50.62 -29.80
N LEU A 307 7.78 50.79 -28.72
CA LEU A 307 6.35 51.08 -28.79
C LEU A 307 5.99 52.36 -28.04
N ASP A 308 5.83 52.26 -26.72
CA ASP A 308 5.34 53.35 -25.87
C ASP A 308 5.43 53.02 -24.39
N LEU A 309 5.49 54.09 -23.57
CA LEU A 309 5.43 53.97 -22.11
C LEU A 309 4.16 53.25 -21.62
N LYS A 310 3.00 53.52 -22.24
CA LYS A 310 1.72 52.90 -21.88
C LYS A 310 1.75 51.38 -22.08
N VAL A 311 2.39 50.89 -23.14
CA VAL A 311 2.54 49.46 -23.41
C VAL A 311 3.57 48.83 -22.48
N GLY A 312 4.68 49.53 -22.22
CA GLY A 312 5.69 49.10 -21.24
C GLY A 312 5.11 48.88 -19.84
N MET A 313 4.19 49.75 -19.40
CA MET A 313 3.48 49.57 -18.12
C MET A 313 2.63 48.29 -18.08
N VAL A 314 1.96 47.94 -19.19
CA VAL A 314 1.19 46.69 -19.29
C VAL A 314 2.12 45.48 -19.17
N VAL A 315 3.26 45.50 -19.87
CA VAL A 315 4.26 44.42 -19.80
C VAL A 315 4.86 44.32 -18.40
N LEU A 316 5.20 45.44 -17.77
CA LEU A 316 5.66 45.46 -16.37
C LEU A 316 4.65 44.79 -15.44
N LEU A 317 3.37 45.15 -15.55
CA LEU A 317 2.31 44.57 -14.73
C LEU A 317 2.17 43.07 -15.01
N ALA A 318 2.18 42.66 -16.28
CA ALA A 318 2.11 41.25 -16.70
C ALA A 318 3.24 40.43 -16.06
N PHE A 319 4.47 40.88 -16.18
CA PHE A 319 5.63 40.18 -15.65
C PHE A 319 5.73 40.25 -14.12
N SER A 320 5.26 41.31 -13.48
CA SER A 320 5.18 41.37 -12.01
C SER A 320 4.26 40.29 -11.45
N LEU A 321 3.12 40.03 -12.10
CA LEU A 321 2.21 38.93 -11.75
C LEU A 321 2.86 37.56 -12.00
N LEU A 322 3.60 37.42 -13.11
CA LEU A 322 4.34 36.19 -13.40
C LEU A 322 5.39 35.90 -12.33
N ILE A 323 6.17 36.91 -11.92
CA ILE A 323 7.15 36.80 -10.84
C ILE A 323 6.46 36.44 -9.54
N ALA A 324 5.32 37.05 -9.22
CA ALA A 324 4.57 36.75 -8.00
C ALA A 324 4.15 35.27 -7.94
N GLN A 325 3.71 34.71 -9.07
CA GLN A 325 3.38 33.30 -9.17
C GLN A 325 4.62 32.40 -9.06
N LEU A 326 5.68 32.69 -9.84
CA LEU A 326 6.89 31.86 -9.87
C LEU A 326 7.66 31.88 -8.55
N SER A 327 7.65 33.00 -7.83
CA SER A 327 8.33 33.17 -6.55
C SER A 327 7.50 32.76 -5.34
N ARG A 328 6.32 32.14 -5.55
CA ARG A 328 5.35 31.78 -4.50
C ARG A 328 4.97 32.96 -3.60
N GLY A 329 4.88 34.16 -4.17
CA GLY A 329 4.48 35.37 -3.45
C GLY A 329 5.60 36.05 -2.65
N ASN A 330 6.87 35.84 -2.99
CA ASN A 330 7.97 36.56 -2.33
C ASN A 330 7.88 38.07 -2.62
N VAL A 331 7.34 38.81 -1.65
CA VAL A 331 7.07 40.25 -1.74
C VAL A 331 8.34 41.05 -2.00
N GLN A 332 9.47 40.65 -1.44
CA GLN A 332 10.75 41.36 -1.61
C GLN A 332 11.21 41.31 -3.06
N LEU A 333 11.18 40.14 -3.68
CA LEU A 333 11.58 39.96 -5.08
C LEU A 333 10.63 40.69 -6.04
N ILE A 334 9.32 40.60 -5.80
CA ILE A 334 8.32 41.30 -6.62
C ILE A 334 8.56 42.81 -6.53
N PHE A 335 8.74 43.33 -5.32
CA PHE A 335 8.98 44.75 -5.08
C PHE A 335 10.27 45.23 -5.74
N TYR A 336 11.39 44.52 -5.51
CA TYR A 336 12.69 44.82 -6.09
C TYR A 336 12.63 44.90 -7.62
N SER A 337 12.12 43.84 -8.26
CA SER A 337 12.07 43.75 -9.73
C SER A 337 11.10 44.78 -10.33
N THR A 338 9.93 44.99 -9.70
CA THR A 338 8.90 45.89 -10.24
C THR A 338 9.28 47.35 -10.09
N VAL A 339 9.78 47.76 -8.92
CA VAL A 339 10.22 49.15 -8.69
C VAL A 339 11.43 49.49 -9.54
N GLY A 340 12.41 48.58 -9.63
CA GLY A 340 13.58 48.75 -10.49
C GLY A 340 13.20 48.93 -11.96
N ALA A 341 12.29 48.10 -12.46
CA ALA A 341 11.80 48.19 -13.83
C ALA A 341 10.91 49.42 -14.08
N PHE A 342 10.12 49.86 -13.10
CA PHE A 342 9.31 51.06 -13.19
C PHE A 342 10.18 52.33 -13.28
N LEU A 343 11.16 52.48 -12.38
CA LEU A 343 12.10 53.60 -12.40
C LEU A 343 12.88 53.65 -13.71
N SER A 344 13.34 52.48 -14.17
CA SER A 344 14.01 52.28 -15.45
C SER A 344 13.22 52.81 -16.65
N MET A 345 11.92 52.50 -16.73
CA MET A 345 11.05 53.01 -17.79
C MET A 345 10.86 54.53 -17.74
N LEU A 346 10.75 55.12 -16.55
CA LEU A 346 10.56 56.57 -16.39
C LEU A 346 11.80 57.38 -16.76
N ILE A 347 12.99 56.86 -16.46
CA ILE A 347 14.26 57.48 -16.84
C ILE A 347 14.39 57.48 -18.36
N LEU A 348 14.06 56.36 -19.01
CA LEU A 348 14.14 56.24 -20.46
C LEU A 348 13.10 57.10 -21.19
N GLY A 349 11.85 57.17 -20.69
CA GLY A 349 10.78 57.98 -21.29
C GLY A 349 11.04 59.49 -21.30
N LYS A 350 12.05 59.97 -20.56
CA LYS A 350 12.50 61.38 -20.55
C LYS A 350 13.75 61.64 -21.38
N ALA A 351 14.47 60.60 -21.82
CA ALA A 351 15.78 60.73 -22.43
C ALA A 351 15.75 60.38 -23.93
N GLU A 352 15.58 61.39 -24.78
CA GLU A 352 15.66 61.25 -26.24
C GLU A 352 17.09 60.95 -26.77
N ARG A 353 18.06 60.58 -25.94
CA ARG A 353 19.44 60.33 -26.42
C ARG A 353 20.08 59.10 -25.78
N LEU A 354 20.65 58.27 -26.67
CA LEU A 354 21.32 56.98 -26.49
C LEU A 354 22.27 56.86 -25.27
N THR A 355 22.76 57.97 -24.73
CA THR A 355 23.70 58.00 -23.61
C THR A 355 23.09 57.55 -22.29
N ALA A 356 21.76 57.58 -22.14
CA ALA A 356 21.07 57.08 -20.94
C ALA A 356 21.12 55.55 -20.78
N PHE A 357 21.35 54.81 -21.87
CA PHE A 357 21.40 53.33 -21.84
C PHE A 357 22.60 52.82 -21.03
N LEU A 358 23.73 53.52 -21.12
CA LEU A 358 24.95 53.21 -20.36
C LEU A 358 24.80 53.56 -18.88
N TRP A 359 24.12 54.66 -18.56
CA TRP A 359 23.91 55.07 -17.16
C TRP A 359 22.86 54.23 -16.44
N ALA A 360 21.78 53.80 -17.12
CA ALA A 360 20.74 52.98 -16.49
C ALA A 360 21.22 51.53 -16.22
N GLY A 361 22.11 50.98 -17.05
CA GLY A 361 22.77 49.70 -16.76
C GLY A 361 23.75 49.77 -15.60
N LEU A 362 24.40 50.92 -15.37
CA LEU A 362 25.38 51.12 -14.31
C LEU A 362 24.77 51.37 -12.93
N VAL A 363 23.51 51.84 -12.87
CA VAL A 363 22.72 51.96 -11.62
C VAL A 363 22.12 50.61 -11.18
N LEU A 364 22.16 49.60 -12.05
CA LEU A 364 21.56 48.26 -11.84
C LEU A 364 22.59 47.20 -11.41
N ILE A 365 23.87 47.57 -11.35
CA ILE A 365 24.97 46.85 -10.68
C ILE A 365 25.18 47.54 -9.34
#